data_AF-A0A0G1R2Y8-F1
#
_entry.id   AF-A0A0G1R2Y8-F1
#
_cell.length_a   1.000
_cell.length_b   1.000
_cell.length_c   1.000
_cell.angle_alpha   90.00
_cell.angle_beta   90.00
_cell.angle_gamma   90.00
#
_symmetry.space_group_name_H-M   'P 1'
#
loop_
_entity.id
_entity.type
_entity.pdbx_description
1 polymer ?
#
loop_
_entity_poly.entity_id
_entity_poly.type
_entity_poly.pdbx_seq_one_letter_code
_entity_poly.pdbx_strand_id
1 'polypeptide(L)'
;MRDKSFIINSIKMDLHRVVTAAGDVRKELPRELISAFLKHADQDFDKTELSQREMLLRQQLRSAAKELNNLQDPHKRLRWADDVLTIRCRL
;
A
#
# COMPACT_ATOMS: atom_id res chain seq x y z
N MET A 1 22.69 -9.29 0.24
CA MET A 1 21.69 -8.27 -0.17
C MET A 1 20.71 -8.92 -1.13
N ARG A 2 19.40 -8.75 -0.92
CA ARG A 2 18.40 -9.16 -1.92
C ARG A 2 18.41 -8.14 -3.07
N ASP A 3 18.13 -8.59 -4.28
CA ASP A 3 18.01 -7.72 -5.46
C ASP A 3 16.91 -6.67 -5.22
N LYS A 4 17.14 -5.42 -5.64
CA LYS A 4 16.15 -4.34 -5.61
C LYS A 4 14.87 -4.76 -6.32
N SER A 5 14.97 -5.51 -7.44
CA SER A 5 13.81 -6.03 -8.16
C SER A 5 12.91 -6.90 -7.27
N PHE A 6 13.53 -7.76 -6.45
CA PHE A 6 12.83 -8.63 -5.51
C PHE A 6 12.11 -7.81 -4.43
N ILE A 7 12.77 -6.77 -3.89
CA ILE A 7 12.19 -5.89 -2.86
C ILE A 7 10.99 -5.12 -3.41
N ILE A 8 11.13 -4.53 -4.61
CA ILE A 8 10.01 -3.84 -5.27
C ILE A 8 8.85 -4.78 -5.56
N ASN A 9 9.11 -6.01 -6.00
CA ASN A 9 8.06 -7.01 -6.21
C ASN A 9 7.36 -7.42 -4.90
N SER A 10 8.10 -7.52 -3.80
CA SER A 10 7.54 -7.76 -2.46
C SER A 10 6.56 -6.65 -2.07
N ILE A 11 6.97 -5.38 -2.19
CA ILE A 11 6.12 -4.21 -1.95
C ILE A 11 4.88 -4.26 -2.83
N LYS A 12 5.04 -4.50 -4.14
CA LYS A 12 3.91 -4.59 -5.09
C LYS A 12 2.91 -5.68 -4.72
N MET A 13 3.36 -6.79 -4.16
CA MET A 13 2.47 -7.87 -3.72
C MET A 13 1.69 -7.48 -2.46
N ASP A 14 2.30 -6.79 -1.51
CA ASP A 14 1.57 -6.30 -0.34
C ASP A 14 0.55 -5.23 -0.71
N LEU A 15 0.90 -4.29 -1.57
CA LEU A 15 -0.05 -3.30 -2.07
C LEU A 15 -1.21 -3.96 -2.83
N HIS A 16 -0.93 -5.02 -3.60
CA HIS A 16 -2.01 -5.80 -4.24
C HIS A 16 -2.95 -6.43 -3.21
N ARG A 17 -2.41 -7.03 -2.14
CA ARG A 17 -3.22 -7.61 -1.05
C ARG A 17 -4.06 -6.55 -0.34
N VAL A 18 -3.50 -5.36 -0.12
CA VAL A 18 -4.23 -4.20 0.42
C VAL A 18 -5.41 -3.85 -0.48
N VAL A 19 -5.18 -3.69 -1.78
CA VAL A 19 -6.23 -3.35 -2.76
C VAL A 19 -7.32 -4.42 -2.79
N THR A 20 -6.95 -5.70 -2.82
CA THR A 20 -7.92 -6.80 -2.82
C THR A 20 -8.76 -6.83 -1.54
N ALA A 21 -8.15 -6.61 -0.38
CA ALA A 21 -8.85 -6.57 0.90
C ALA A 21 -9.73 -5.32 1.05
N ALA A 22 -9.24 -4.16 0.61
CA ALA A 22 -9.98 -2.90 0.65
C ALA A 22 -11.04 -2.77 -0.46
N GLY A 23 -10.89 -3.45 -1.59
CA GLY A 23 -11.82 -3.35 -2.72
C GLY A 23 -13.17 -4.03 -2.49
N ASP A 24 -13.25 -5.03 -1.61
CA ASP A 24 -14.52 -5.70 -1.29
C ASP A 24 -15.35 -4.90 -0.28
N VAL A 25 -16.01 -3.84 -0.76
CA VAL A 25 -16.84 -2.93 0.06
C VAL A 25 -18.07 -3.57 0.69
N ARG A 26 -18.44 -4.78 0.27
CA ARG A 26 -19.55 -5.56 0.85
C ARG A 26 -19.21 -6.14 2.21
N LYS A 27 -17.91 -6.22 2.54
CA LYS A 27 -17.39 -6.73 3.81
C LYS A 27 -16.87 -5.60 4.66
N GLU A 28 -16.82 -5.82 5.97
CA GLU A 28 -16.08 -4.93 6.85
C GLU A 28 -14.61 -4.83 6.40
N LEU A 29 -14.04 -3.65 6.56
CA LEU A 29 -12.65 -3.40 6.23
C LEU A 29 -11.75 -4.17 7.21
N PRO A 30 -10.93 -5.15 6.76
CA PRO A 30 -10.04 -5.91 7.65
C PRO A 30 -8.81 -5.07 8.02
N ARG A 31 -9.02 -4.10 8.94
CA ARG A 31 -8.06 -3.04 9.29
C ARG A 31 -6.70 -3.57 9.73
N GLU A 32 -6.69 -4.57 10.62
CA GLU A 32 -5.44 -5.14 11.15
C GLU A 32 -4.60 -5.77 10.03
N LEU A 33 -5.23 -6.55 9.16
CA LEU A 33 -4.58 -7.20 8.02
C LEU A 33 -4.02 -6.16 7.03
N ILE A 34 -4.82 -5.16 6.67
CA ILE A 34 -4.39 -4.08 5.77
C ILE A 34 -3.24 -3.29 6.40
N SER A 35 -3.35 -2.95 7.68
CA SER A 35 -2.29 -2.24 8.41
C SER A 35 -0.99 -3.04 8.45
N ALA A 36 -1.06 -4.37 8.58
CA ALA A 36 0.11 -5.24 8.56
C ALA A 36 0.81 -5.20 7.19
N PHE A 37 0.06 -5.30 6.09
CA PHE A 37 0.63 -5.21 4.74
C PHE A 37 1.20 -3.83 4.42
N LEU A 38 0.51 -2.75 4.78
CA LEU A 38 1.01 -1.38 4.60
C LEU A 38 2.32 -1.14 5.39
N LYS A 39 2.38 -1.63 6.63
CA LYS A 39 3.58 -1.56 7.47
C LYS A 39 4.73 -2.36 6.87
N HIS A 40 4.46 -3.59 6.42
CA HIS A 40 5.49 -4.43 5.80
C HIS A 40 6.02 -3.80 4.51
N ALA A 41 5.14 -3.28 3.65
CA ALA A 41 5.51 -2.54 2.46
C ALA A 41 6.40 -1.31 2.78
N ASP A 42 6.05 -0.51 3.80
CA ASP A 42 6.89 0.64 4.22
C ASP A 42 8.27 0.22 4.74
N GLN A 43 8.35 -0.91 5.43
CA GLN A 43 9.60 -1.47 5.93
C GLN A 43 10.47 -2.06 4.81
N ASP A 44 9.87 -2.61 3.75
CA ASP A 44 10.60 -3.13 2.60
C ASP A 44 11.32 -2.00 1.83
N PHE A 45 10.77 -0.78 1.82
CA PHE A 45 11.46 0.38 1.26
C PHE A 45 12.79 0.70 1.98
N ASP A 46 12.99 0.32 3.24
CA ASP A 46 14.26 0.51 3.97
C ASP A 46 15.33 -0.52 3.58
N LYS A 47 14.97 -1.55 2.82
CA LYS A 47 15.88 -2.66 2.45
C LYS A 47 16.66 -2.40 1.17
N THR A 48 16.42 -1.29 0.48
CA THR A 48 17.06 -0.91 -0.78
C THR A 48 17.24 0.60 -0.89
N GLU A 49 18.20 1.04 -1.71
CA GLU A 49 18.31 2.44 -2.08
C GLU A 49 17.13 2.88 -2.96
N LEU A 50 16.57 4.04 -2.62
CA LEU A 50 15.42 4.62 -3.28
C LEU A 50 15.83 5.77 -4.19
N SER A 51 15.30 5.76 -5.41
CA SER A 51 15.24 6.94 -6.26
C SER A 51 14.29 7.99 -5.67
N GLN A 52 14.41 9.24 -6.13
CA GLN A 52 13.48 10.31 -5.73
C GLN A 52 12.00 9.95 -5.98
N ARG A 53 11.72 9.26 -7.09
CA ARG A 53 10.37 8.76 -7.40
C ARG A 53 9.90 7.74 -6.39
N GLU A 54 10.72 6.76 -6.02
CA GLU A 54 10.37 5.74 -5.03
C GLU A 54 10.18 6.34 -3.63
N MET A 55 10.97 7.34 -3.26
CA MET A 55 10.77 8.10 -2.02
C MET A 55 9.42 8.81 -1.99
N LEU A 56 9.03 9.45 -3.09
CA LEU A 56 7.72 10.09 -3.22
C LEU A 56 6.58 9.07 -3.10
N LEU A 57 6.71 7.90 -3.77
CA LEU A 57 5.73 6.83 -3.69
C LEU A 57 5.60 6.27 -2.27
N ARG A 58 6.71 6.13 -1.54
CA ARG A 58 6.70 5.75 -0.11
C ARG A 58 5.99 6.80 0.74
N GLN A 59 6.21 8.08 0.48
CA GLN A 59 5.51 9.15 1.20
C GLN A 59 4.00 9.11 0.94
N GLN A 60 3.58 8.91 -0.31
CA GLN A 60 2.18 8.71 -0.68
C GLN A 60 1.57 7.49 0.04
N LEU A 61 2.30 6.39 0.11
CA LEU A 61 1.89 5.19 0.85
C LEU A 61 1.67 5.49 2.34
N ARG A 62 2.58 6.23 2.97
CA ARG A 62 2.45 6.66 4.37
C ARG A 62 1.25 7.57 4.60
N SER A 63 0.96 8.47 3.65
CA SER A 63 -0.25 9.30 3.71
C SER A 63 -1.50 8.44 3.61
N ALA A 64 -1.57 7.52 2.65
CA ALA A 64 -2.68 6.58 2.51
C ALA A 64 -2.87 5.73 3.79
N ALA A 65 -1.79 5.27 4.43
CA ALA A 65 -1.87 4.49 5.65
C ALA A 65 -2.51 5.26 6.83
N LYS A 66 -2.33 6.59 6.92
CA LYS A 66 -2.97 7.42 7.94
C LYS A 66 -4.48 7.54 7.76
N GLU A 67 -4.95 7.43 6.52
CA GLU A 67 -6.37 7.54 6.18
C GLU A 67 -7.16 6.25 6.43
N LEU A 68 -6.48 5.13 6.67
CA LEU A 68 -7.10 3.80 6.86
C LEU A 68 -8.24 3.84 7.89
N ASN A 69 -8.09 4.66 8.93
CA ASN A 69 -9.10 4.74 9.99
C ASN A 69 -10.43 5.37 9.54
N ASN A 70 -10.41 6.17 8.46
CA ASN A 70 -11.50 6.99 7.98
C ASN A 70 -12.24 6.39 6.76
N LEU A 71 -12.06 5.10 6.49
CA LEU A 71 -12.60 4.40 5.31
C LEU A 71 -13.94 3.67 5.58
N GLN A 72 -14.80 4.23 6.42
CA GLN A 72 -16.14 3.67 6.68
C GLN A 72 -17.09 3.87 5.51
N ASP A 73 -16.90 4.97 4.76
CA ASP A 73 -17.67 5.26 3.55
C ASP A 73 -17.18 4.37 2.37
N PRO A 74 -18.06 3.58 1.73
CA PRO A 74 -17.67 2.69 0.64
C PRO A 74 -17.03 3.39 -0.56
N HIS A 75 -17.49 4.59 -0.93
CA HIS A 75 -16.93 5.33 -2.07
C HIS A 75 -15.55 5.91 -1.75
N LYS A 76 -15.34 6.41 -0.53
CA LYS A 76 -14.00 6.81 -0.05
C LYS A 76 -13.07 5.61 0.00
N ARG A 77 -13.54 4.45 0.47
CA ARG A 77 -12.77 3.20 0.52
C ARG A 77 -12.32 2.74 -0.86
N LEU A 78 -13.19 2.79 -1.87
CA LEU A 78 -12.82 2.45 -3.25
C LEU A 78 -11.78 3.40 -3.83
N ARG A 79 -11.98 4.72 -3.67
CA ARG A 79 -10.99 5.72 -4.13
C ARG A 79 -9.63 5.52 -3.47
N TRP A 80 -9.63 5.29 -2.16
CA TRP A 80 -8.41 4.99 -1.42
C TRP A 80 -7.73 3.71 -1.92
N ALA A 81 -8.49 2.67 -2.23
CA ALA A 81 -7.94 1.45 -2.82
C ALA A 81 -7.32 1.71 -4.21
N ASP A 82 -7.95 2.54 -5.04
CA ASP A 82 -7.41 2.95 -6.34
C ASP A 82 -6.12 3.78 -6.19
N ASP A 83 -6.01 4.64 -5.18
CA ASP A 83 -4.78 5.38 -4.88
C ASP A 83 -3.64 4.42 -4.52
N VAL A 84 -3.90 3.41 -3.68
CA VAL A 84 -2.91 2.36 -3.36
C VAL A 84 -2.54 1.54 -4.59
N LEU A 85 -3.50 1.21 -5.45
CA LEU A 85 -3.26 0.52 -6.72
C LEU A 85 -2.39 1.37 -7.66
N THR A 86 -2.62 2.69 -7.70
CA THR A 86 -1.82 3.63 -8.49
C THR A 86 -0.37 3.66 -8.01
N ILE A 87 -0.14 3.68 -6.69
CA ILE A 87 1.21 3.59 -6.12
C ILE A 87 1.88 2.29 -6.57
N ARG A 88 1.18 1.15 -6.44
CA ARG A 88 1.67 -0.16 -6.89
C ARG A 88 2.10 -0.17 -8.36
N CYS A 89 1.27 0.37 -9.25
CA CYS A 89 1.55 0.41 -10.69
C CYS A 89 2.70 1.35 -11.07
N ARG A 90 3.00 2.33 -10.20
CA ARG A 90 4.08 3.31 -10.41
C ARG A 90 5.41 2.92 -9.77
N LEU A 91 5.42 1.96 -8.86
CA LEU A 91 6.62 1.22 -8.47
C LEU A 91 7.06 0.30 -9.61
#